data_AF-A0A2N3PPU0-F1
#
_entry.id   AF-A0A2N3PPU0-F1
#
_cell.length_a   1.000
_cell.length_b   1.000
_cell.length_c   1.000
_cell.angle_alpha   90.00
_cell.angle_beta   90.00
_cell.angle_gamma   90.00
#
_symmetry.space_group_name_H-M   'P 1'
#
loop_
_entity.id
_entity.type
_entity.pdbx_description
1 polymer ?
#
loop_
_entity_poly.entity_id
_entity_poly.type
_entity_poly.pdbx_seq_one_letter_code
_entity_poly.pdbx_strand_id
1 'polypeptide(L)'
;MSRSEKGLDDVLVAKAVEISEIPVIDFSPFLQGNAADRQAVAAALAEACERIGFFYLVGHGVPESLRSAIFEQSAAFFHLPLERRRQAAATPDWYRGWIASQPGETLSRDSRVFEQYRIQADLPADDPDVASGSVFYKPNRWPADLPDFGTVCNRYYRAMLELSRQLLHAFALGIGLPEDRFDAYFDKPLCQLSMMYYPSLPGDADPEVTNTVSHTDEGPLTILAQGEVSGLEVKRRDGTWIAAPPIPGAYTINVGDMMMWWSNGRYLSNYHRVRNKSRTERFSVPFFLNPDHDATIAPLPEFVREDGGAHYPPVHVATHLSRFYATFKYEPSGTDAPA
;
A
#
# COMPACT_ATOMS: atom_id res chain seq x y z
N MET A 1 -5.86 10.16 -17.55
CA MET A 1 -5.42 11.46 -17.01
C MET A 1 -4.11 11.22 -16.27
N SER A 2 -3.07 12.01 -16.56
CA SER A 2 -1.75 11.88 -15.93
C SER A 2 -1.86 12.16 -14.42
N ARG A 3 -1.47 11.19 -13.58
CA ARG A 3 -1.68 11.17 -12.11
C ARG A 3 -0.79 12.14 -11.31
N SER A 4 -0.20 13.13 -11.97
CA SER A 4 0.72 14.08 -11.34
C SER A 4 0.41 15.54 -11.66
N GLU A 5 -0.78 15.84 -12.20
CA GLU A 5 -1.19 17.24 -12.29
C GLU A 5 -1.47 17.75 -10.89
N LYS A 6 -0.45 18.40 -10.32
CA LYS A 6 -0.47 19.18 -9.09
C LYS A 6 -1.74 20.04 -9.07
N GLY A 7 -2.76 19.54 -8.37
CA GLY A 7 -4.10 20.12 -8.38
C GLY A 7 -4.34 20.98 -7.14
N LEU A 8 -5.29 21.92 -7.25
CA LEU A 8 -5.83 22.68 -6.11
C LEU A 8 -6.27 21.78 -4.92
N ASP A 9 -6.55 20.51 -5.19
CA ASP A 9 -6.94 19.48 -4.22
C ASP A 9 -5.89 19.22 -3.13
N ASP A 10 -4.60 19.35 -3.44
CA ASP A 10 -3.53 19.16 -2.46
C ASP A 10 -3.48 20.31 -1.43
N VAL A 11 -4.17 21.43 -1.65
CA VAL A 11 -4.13 22.62 -0.78
C VAL A 11 -5.22 22.61 0.29
N LEU A 12 -6.27 21.80 0.12
CA LEU A 12 -7.43 21.82 1.02
C LEU A 12 -7.11 21.19 2.39
N VAL A 13 -7.52 21.83 3.49
CA VAL A 13 -7.33 21.32 4.86
C VAL A 13 -8.31 20.18 5.14
N ALA A 14 -7.79 19.06 5.64
CA ALA A 14 -8.63 17.95 6.09
C ALA A 14 -9.41 18.30 7.35
N LYS A 15 -10.70 17.96 7.37
CA LYS A 15 -11.52 18.06 8.58
C LYS A 15 -11.12 16.92 9.53
N ALA A 16 -11.00 17.24 10.82
CA ALA A 16 -11.00 16.22 11.85
C ALA A 16 -12.33 15.48 11.78
N VAL A 17 -12.29 14.17 11.92
CA VAL A 17 -13.47 13.31 11.81
C VAL A 17 -13.67 12.51 13.07
N GLU A 18 -14.93 12.26 13.38
CA GLU A 18 -15.32 11.21 14.29
C GLU A 18 -15.01 9.86 13.64
N ILE A 19 -14.57 8.89 14.45
CA ILE A 19 -14.26 7.50 14.00
C ILE A 19 -15.44 6.89 13.22
N SER A 20 -16.67 7.40 13.40
CA SER A 20 -17.88 6.99 12.68
C SER A 20 -17.82 7.08 11.16
N GLU A 21 -16.86 7.80 10.55
CA GLU A 21 -16.89 8.04 9.10
C GLU A 21 -16.06 7.04 8.27
N ILE A 22 -15.03 6.44 8.87
CA ILE A 22 -14.29 5.28 8.34
C ILE A 22 -14.63 4.09 9.24
N PRO A 23 -15.43 3.13 8.76
CA PRO A 23 -15.99 2.10 9.63
C PRO A 23 -14.89 1.19 10.17
N VAL A 24 -15.05 0.76 11.43
CA VAL A 24 -14.24 -0.30 12.03
C VAL A 24 -15.00 -1.61 11.88
N ILE A 25 -14.38 -2.59 11.22
CA ILE A 25 -14.99 -3.87 10.90
C ILE A 25 -14.20 -4.97 11.60
N ASP A 26 -14.89 -5.77 12.41
CA ASP A 26 -14.32 -6.97 13.01
C ASP A 26 -14.38 -8.14 12.02
N PHE A 27 -13.22 -8.65 11.65
CA PHE A 27 -13.07 -9.74 10.70
C PHE A 27 -13.13 -11.13 11.33
N SER A 28 -13.13 -11.21 12.67
CA SER A 28 -13.15 -12.49 13.40
C SER A 28 -14.32 -13.41 12.97
N PRO A 29 -15.56 -12.90 12.79
CA PRO A 29 -16.68 -13.74 12.35
C PRO A 29 -16.50 -14.28 10.93
N PHE A 30 -15.77 -13.59 10.06
CA PHE A 30 -15.46 -14.10 8.73
C PHE A 30 -14.47 -15.28 8.80
N LEU A 31 -13.46 -15.16 9.67
CA LEU A 31 -12.43 -16.18 9.82
C LEU A 31 -12.90 -17.43 10.58
N GLN A 32 -13.80 -17.27 11.55
CA GLN A 32 -14.13 -18.32 12.53
C GLN A 32 -15.61 -18.72 12.54
N GLY A 33 -16.48 -17.93 11.92
CA GLY A 33 -17.92 -18.13 11.93
C GLY A 33 -18.43 -19.06 10.84
N ASN A 34 -19.76 -19.17 10.78
CA ASN A 34 -20.45 -19.93 9.75
C ASN A 34 -20.70 -19.08 8.48
N ALA A 35 -21.37 -19.65 7.47
CA ALA A 35 -21.65 -18.98 6.21
C ALA A 35 -22.45 -17.65 6.37
N ALA A 36 -23.37 -17.58 7.33
CA ALA A 36 -24.14 -16.36 7.60
C ALA A 36 -23.26 -15.28 8.25
N ASP A 37 -22.37 -15.66 9.17
CA ASP A 37 -21.41 -14.73 9.79
C ASP A 37 -20.46 -14.16 8.73
N ARG A 38 -19.93 -15.01 7.85
CA ARG A 38 -19.09 -14.62 6.71
C ARG A 38 -19.82 -13.64 5.79
N GLN A 39 -21.06 -13.96 5.42
CA GLN A 39 -21.85 -13.09 4.54
C GLN A 39 -22.15 -11.72 5.19
N ALA A 40 -22.40 -11.69 6.50
CA ALA A 40 -22.64 -10.43 7.22
C ALA A 40 -21.40 -9.53 7.22
N VAL A 41 -20.20 -10.09 7.46
CA VAL A 41 -18.95 -9.33 7.37
C VAL A 41 -18.68 -8.88 5.93
N ALA A 42 -18.89 -9.75 4.95
CA ALA A 42 -18.75 -9.42 3.53
C ALA A 42 -19.66 -8.26 3.10
N ALA A 43 -20.90 -8.22 3.60
CA ALA A 43 -21.83 -7.13 3.34
C ALA A 43 -21.37 -5.80 3.96
N ALA A 44 -20.85 -5.82 5.20
CA ALA A 44 -20.31 -4.63 5.84
C ALA A 44 -19.06 -4.08 5.11
N LEU A 45 -18.19 -4.99 4.64
CA LEU A 45 -17.04 -4.62 3.80
C LEU A 45 -17.50 -4.02 2.48
N ALA A 46 -18.49 -4.62 1.81
CA ALA A 46 -19.04 -4.11 0.56
C ALA A 46 -19.59 -2.68 0.73
N GLU A 47 -20.36 -2.42 1.79
CA GLU A 47 -20.87 -1.08 2.08
C GLU A 47 -19.73 -0.06 2.26
N ALA A 48 -18.68 -0.42 3.00
CA ALA A 48 -17.52 0.45 3.19
C ALA A 48 -16.81 0.73 1.85
N CYS A 49 -16.60 -0.31 1.03
CA CYS A 49 -15.96 -0.22 -0.27
C CYS A 49 -16.78 0.61 -1.29
N GLU A 50 -18.10 0.48 -1.29
CA GLU A 50 -19.02 1.24 -2.15
C GLU A 50 -19.20 2.69 -1.69
N ARG A 51 -19.08 2.99 -0.39
CA ARG A 51 -19.27 4.34 0.14
C ARG A 51 -17.99 5.18 0.10
N ILE A 52 -16.88 4.64 0.61
CA ILE A 52 -15.61 5.37 0.78
C ILE A 52 -14.38 4.59 0.33
N GLY A 53 -14.45 3.28 0.04
CA GLY A 53 -13.28 2.52 -0.38
C GLY A 53 -12.23 2.32 0.71
N PHE A 54 -12.55 2.66 1.97
CA PHE A 54 -11.65 2.63 3.13
C PHE A 54 -12.38 2.09 4.37
N PHE A 55 -11.67 1.31 5.19
CA PHE A 55 -12.15 0.87 6.51
C PHE A 55 -10.98 0.50 7.42
N TYR A 56 -11.23 0.46 8.73
CA TYR A 56 -10.33 -0.20 9.67
C TYR A 56 -10.75 -1.65 9.84
N LEU A 57 -9.78 -2.54 9.88
CA LEU A 57 -9.98 -3.96 10.09
C LEU A 57 -9.37 -4.36 11.43
N VAL A 58 -10.18 -4.94 12.32
CA VAL A 58 -9.75 -5.58 13.57
C VAL A 58 -10.10 -7.07 13.52
N GLY A 59 -9.58 -7.87 14.45
CA GLY A 59 -9.88 -9.31 14.46
C GLY A 59 -9.34 -10.07 13.22
N HIS A 60 -8.35 -9.49 12.53
CA HIS A 60 -7.80 -9.98 11.26
C HIS A 60 -6.89 -11.23 11.38
N GLY A 61 -6.67 -11.75 12.58
CA GLY A 61 -5.90 -12.99 12.81
C GLY A 61 -4.37 -12.88 12.70
N VAL A 62 -3.82 -11.82 12.10
CA VAL A 62 -2.37 -11.56 12.12
C VAL A 62 -1.87 -11.32 13.56
N PRO A 63 -0.84 -12.06 14.04
CA PRO A 63 -0.35 -11.92 15.41
C PRO A 63 0.22 -10.52 15.70
N GLU A 64 -0.17 -9.92 16.82
CA GLU A 64 0.33 -8.62 17.23
C GLU A 64 1.86 -8.62 17.36
N SER A 65 2.47 -9.71 17.86
CA SER A 65 3.92 -9.84 17.95
C SER A 65 4.63 -9.74 16.59
N LEU A 66 3.99 -10.20 15.50
CA LEU A 66 4.54 -10.09 14.15
C LEU A 66 4.40 -8.66 13.62
N ARG A 67 3.29 -7.99 13.95
CA ARG A 67 3.08 -6.57 13.67
C ARG A 67 4.08 -5.68 14.44
N SER A 68 4.33 -5.95 15.72
CA SER A 68 5.39 -5.25 16.49
C SER A 68 6.77 -5.49 15.89
N ALA A 69 7.11 -6.75 15.58
CA ALA A 69 8.40 -7.10 15.01
C ALA A 69 8.68 -6.38 13.67
N ILE A 70 7.69 -6.20 12.80
CA ILE A 70 7.92 -5.48 11.52
C ILE A 70 8.21 -3.99 11.76
N PHE A 71 7.56 -3.36 12.74
CA PHE A 71 7.86 -1.98 13.12
C PHE A 71 9.22 -1.84 13.79
N GLU A 72 9.61 -2.79 14.65
CA GLU A 72 10.95 -2.84 15.25
C GLU A 72 12.04 -2.93 14.18
N GLN A 73 11.88 -3.82 13.19
CA GLN A 73 12.83 -3.93 12.07
C GLN A 73 12.85 -2.67 11.21
N SER A 74 11.69 -2.06 10.96
CA SER A 74 11.60 -0.78 10.25
C SER A 74 12.37 0.32 10.99
N ALA A 75 12.13 0.51 12.28
CA ALA A 75 12.83 1.51 13.09
C ALA A 75 14.34 1.23 13.13
N ALA A 76 14.73 -0.03 13.41
CA ALA A 76 16.13 -0.43 13.43
C ALA A 76 16.85 -0.10 12.12
N PHE A 77 16.23 -0.34 10.96
CA PHE A 77 16.81 0.00 9.66
C PHE A 77 16.93 1.52 9.46
N PHE A 78 15.85 2.28 9.66
CA PHE A 78 15.86 3.72 9.37
C PHE A 78 16.71 4.53 10.35
N HIS A 79 17.01 4.00 11.52
CA HIS A 79 17.95 4.58 12.50
C HIS A 79 19.42 4.19 12.25
N LEU A 80 19.71 3.31 11.29
CA LEU A 80 21.11 3.04 10.89
C LEU A 80 21.79 4.31 10.33
N PRO A 81 23.12 4.44 10.46
CA PRO A 81 23.88 5.48 9.76
C PRO A 81 23.59 5.46 8.25
N LEU A 82 23.55 6.63 7.63
CA LEU A 82 23.23 6.79 6.20
C LEU A 82 24.06 5.86 5.29
N GLU A 83 25.36 5.74 5.53
CA GLU A 83 26.25 4.87 4.74
C GLU A 83 25.85 3.39 4.82
N ARG A 84 25.28 2.95 5.94
CA ARG A 84 24.79 1.57 6.10
C ARG A 84 23.47 1.37 5.36
N ARG A 85 22.55 2.34 5.43
CA ARG A 85 21.28 2.31 4.66
C ARG A 85 21.54 2.27 3.15
N ARG A 86 22.54 3.02 2.66
CA ARG A 86 22.97 3.05 1.24
C ARG A 86 23.37 1.68 0.68
N GLN A 87 23.89 0.78 1.49
CA GLN A 87 24.28 -0.56 1.02
C GLN A 87 23.07 -1.39 0.56
N ALA A 88 21.90 -1.13 1.17
CA ALA A 88 20.63 -1.76 0.83
C ALA A 88 19.80 -0.95 -0.18
N ALA A 89 20.37 0.07 -0.83
CA ALA A 89 19.62 0.98 -1.71
C ALA A 89 18.96 0.28 -2.89
N ALA A 90 17.75 0.68 -3.26
CA ALA A 90 17.16 0.32 -4.54
C ALA A 90 17.94 0.99 -5.69
N THR A 91 18.06 0.29 -6.81
CA THR A 91 18.68 0.81 -8.04
C THR A 91 17.67 0.70 -9.19
N PRO A 92 17.86 1.43 -10.31
CA PRO A 92 17.01 1.30 -11.49
C PRO A 92 16.87 -0.15 -11.98
N ASP A 93 17.94 -0.95 -11.87
CA ASP A 93 17.95 -2.36 -12.31
C ASP A 93 17.25 -3.32 -11.34
N TRP A 94 17.03 -2.90 -10.09
CA TRP A 94 16.62 -3.80 -9.01
C TRP A 94 15.29 -3.42 -8.37
N TYR A 95 15.00 -2.11 -8.27
CA TYR A 95 13.77 -1.49 -7.74
C TYR A 95 13.34 -1.90 -6.31
N ARG A 96 14.08 -2.82 -5.68
CA ARG A 96 13.88 -3.33 -4.33
C ARG A 96 15.01 -2.83 -3.43
N GLY A 97 14.69 -2.57 -2.16
CA GLY A 97 15.60 -1.98 -1.19
C GLY A 97 15.22 -0.55 -0.79
N TRP A 98 16.18 0.14 -0.20
CA TRP A 98 16.01 1.47 0.38
C TRP A 98 16.03 2.59 -0.66
N ILE A 99 15.11 3.54 -0.49
CA ILE A 99 14.95 4.72 -1.32
C ILE A 99 15.04 5.91 -0.39
N ALA A 100 16.10 6.69 -0.59
CA ALA A 100 16.34 7.90 0.16
C ALA A 100 15.25 8.94 -0.09
N SER A 101 15.01 9.79 0.90
CA SER A 101 14.26 11.01 0.70
C SER A 101 15.03 11.92 -0.26
N GLN A 102 14.32 12.64 -1.13
CA GLN A 102 14.88 13.70 -1.96
C GLN A 102 14.36 15.06 -1.47
N PRO A 103 14.78 15.55 -0.29
CA PRO A 103 14.40 16.88 0.14
C PRO A 103 15.12 17.89 -0.76
N GLY A 104 14.38 18.84 -1.35
CA GLY A 104 14.99 20.04 -1.92
C GLY A 104 15.60 20.90 -0.81
N GLU A 105 16.43 21.88 -1.17
CA GLU A 105 17.09 22.80 -0.22
C GLU A 105 16.10 23.55 0.69
N THR A 106 14.87 23.77 0.21
CA THR A 106 13.74 24.30 1.00
C THR A 106 12.61 23.29 1.03
N LEU A 107 12.23 22.83 2.24
CA LEU A 107 11.06 21.98 2.43
C LEU A 107 9.80 22.82 2.24
N SER A 108 9.11 22.62 1.13
CA SER A 108 7.82 23.24 0.84
C SER A 108 6.70 22.22 0.97
N ARG A 109 5.45 22.68 0.79
CA ARG A 109 4.29 21.78 0.68
C ARG A 109 4.45 20.68 -0.36
N ASP A 110 5.30 20.84 -1.37
CA ASP A 110 5.51 19.88 -2.46
C ASP A 110 6.64 18.88 -2.17
N SER A 111 7.33 19.01 -1.04
CA SER A 111 8.48 18.17 -0.71
C SER A 111 8.04 16.77 -0.28
N ARG A 112 8.56 15.75 -0.97
CA ARG A 112 8.43 14.34 -0.58
C ARG A 112 9.40 14.00 0.55
N VAL A 113 9.02 14.40 1.77
CA VAL A 113 9.83 14.17 2.97
C VAL A 113 9.50 12.82 3.59
N PHE A 114 9.93 11.74 2.94
CA PHE A 114 9.92 10.40 3.50
C PHE A 114 11.02 9.55 2.84
N GLU A 115 11.44 8.52 3.56
CA GLU A 115 12.26 7.43 3.05
C GLU A 115 11.39 6.17 2.94
N GLN A 116 11.78 5.27 2.04
CA GLN A 116 11.03 4.05 1.77
C GLN A 116 11.97 2.84 1.68
N TYR A 117 11.55 1.68 2.16
CA TYR A 117 12.21 0.41 1.88
C TYR A 117 11.22 -0.52 1.20
N ARG A 118 11.54 -1.03 0.00
CA ARG A 118 10.66 -1.88 -0.81
C ARG A 118 11.11 -3.32 -0.81
N ILE A 119 10.14 -4.21 -0.58
CA ILE A 119 10.30 -5.66 -0.53
C ILE A 119 9.22 -6.27 -1.40
N GLN A 120 9.56 -7.30 -2.16
CA GLN A 120 8.62 -8.12 -2.90
C GLN A 120 8.84 -9.60 -2.52
N ALA A 121 8.18 -10.53 -3.20
CA ALA A 121 8.39 -11.96 -2.95
C ALA A 121 9.88 -12.33 -3.06
N ASP A 122 10.38 -13.03 -2.04
CA ASP A 122 11.74 -13.56 -1.97
C ASP A 122 11.72 -14.99 -2.52
N LEU A 123 11.92 -15.09 -3.84
CA LEU A 123 11.84 -16.36 -4.56
C LEU A 123 13.16 -17.14 -4.45
N PRO A 124 13.12 -18.48 -4.48
CA PRO A 124 14.32 -19.31 -4.56
C PRO A 124 15.20 -18.94 -5.76
N ALA A 125 16.52 -19.08 -5.62
CA ALA A 125 17.47 -18.70 -6.68
C ALA A 125 17.33 -19.55 -7.95
N ASP A 126 16.76 -20.75 -7.85
CA ASP A 126 16.48 -21.68 -8.94
C ASP A 126 15.06 -21.52 -9.53
N ASP A 127 14.28 -20.54 -9.07
CA ASP A 127 12.98 -20.22 -9.66
C ASP A 127 13.16 -19.73 -11.12
N PRO A 128 12.42 -20.30 -12.10
CA PRO A 128 12.57 -19.94 -13.51
C PRO A 128 12.40 -18.45 -13.82
N ASP A 129 11.55 -17.75 -13.08
CA ASP A 129 11.30 -16.33 -13.30
C ASP A 129 12.41 -15.45 -12.72
N VAL A 130 13.14 -15.94 -11.71
CA VAL A 130 14.37 -15.28 -11.24
C VAL A 130 15.43 -15.33 -12.36
N ALA A 131 15.54 -16.47 -13.05
CA ALA A 131 16.46 -16.63 -14.17
C ALA A 131 16.10 -15.75 -15.40
N SER A 132 14.84 -15.33 -15.54
CA SER A 132 14.41 -14.41 -16.60
C SER A 132 15.11 -13.04 -16.53
N GLY A 133 15.62 -12.67 -15.36
CA GLY A 133 16.22 -11.36 -15.11
C GLY A 133 15.22 -10.21 -15.09
N SER A 134 13.91 -10.48 -15.18
CA SER A 134 12.83 -9.50 -15.09
C SER A 134 12.91 -8.69 -13.79
N VAL A 135 12.62 -7.39 -13.89
CA VAL A 135 12.63 -6.48 -12.73
C VAL A 135 11.61 -6.91 -11.65
N PHE A 136 10.57 -7.63 -12.05
CA PHE A 136 9.53 -8.14 -11.17
C PHE A 136 9.98 -9.27 -10.24
N TYR A 137 11.10 -9.94 -10.54
CA TYR A 137 11.53 -11.16 -9.85
C TYR A 137 12.98 -11.09 -9.35
N LYS A 138 13.58 -9.89 -9.27
CA LYS A 138 14.93 -9.70 -8.71
C LYS A 138 14.98 -10.08 -7.23
N PRO A 139 16.05 -10.67 -6.68
CA PRO A 139 16.17 -10.91 -5.24
C PRO A 139 15.96 -9.63 -4.38
N ASN A 140 15.51 -9.74 -3.13
CA ASN A 140 15.47 -8.57 -2.24
C ASN A 140 16.90 -8.14 -1.80
N ARG A 141 17.08 -6.84 -1.47
CA ARG A 141 18.39 -6.26 -1.08
C ARG A 141 18.53 -6.08 0.43
N TRP A 142 18.67 -7.19 1.16
CA TRP A 142 18.68 -7.18 2.62
C TRP A 142 19.88 -6.42 3.25
N PRO A 143 19.67 -5.66 4.34
CA PRO A 143 20.75 -5.01 5.08
C PRO A 143 21.58 -6.05 5.85
N ALA A 144 22.88 -6.13 5.57
CA ALA A 144 23.78 -7.09 6.24
C ALA A 144 23.92 -6.84 7.76
N ASP A 145 23.76 -5.59 8.20
CA ASP A 145 23.87 -5.19 9.61
C ASP A 145 22.65 -5.62 10.46
N LEU A 146 21.55 -6.09 9.83
CA LEU A 146 20.33 -6.54 10.52
C LEU A 146 19.97 -7.98 10.09
N PRO A 147 20.55 -9.00 10.76
CA PRO A 147 20.43 -10.40 10.31
C PRO A 147 18.98 -10.94 10.34
N ASP A 148 18.13 -10.43 11.23
CA ASP A 148 16.72 -10.87 11.33
C ASP A 148 15.79 -10.14 10.36
N PHE A 149 16.25 -9.07 9.70
CA PHE A 149 15.41 -8.18 8.91
C PHE A 149 14.69 -8.93 7.79
N GLY A 150 15.41 -9.69 6.97
CA GLY A 150 14.83 -10.47 5.88
C GLY A 150 13.85 -11.54 6.37
N THR A 151 14.19 -12.23 7.47
CA THR A 151 13.35 -13.28 8.06
C THR A 151 12.01 -12.71 8.55
N VAL A 152 12.02 -11.60 9.27
CA VAL A 152 10.79 -10.94 9.77
C VAL A 152 9.97 -10.39 8.61
N CYS A 153 10.62 -9.72 7.64
CA CYS A 153 9.95 -9.19 6.45
C CYS A 153 9.24 -10.30 5.65
N ASN A 154 9.91 -11.42 5.41
CA ASN A 154 9.34 -12.56 4.69
C ASN A 154 8.17 -13.20 5.45
N ARG A 155 8.26 -13.31 6.78
CA ARG A 155 7.15 -13.80 7.61
C ARG A 155 5.95 -12.86 7.55
N TYR A 156 6.18 -11.55 7.66
CA TYR A 156 5.13 -10.54 7.57
C TYR A 156 4.48 -10.52 6.18
N TYR A 157 5.29 -10.58 5.12
CA TYR A 157 4.82 -10.66 3.73
C TYR A 157 3.85 -11.83 3.51
N ARG A 158 4.21 -13.04 3.99
CA ARG A 158 3.32 -14.22 3.91
C ARG A 158 2.02 -14.05 4.69
N ALA A 159 2.08 -13.43 5.87
CA ALA A 159 0.88 -13.15 6.66
C ALA A 159 -0.05 -12.16 5.95
N MET A 160 0.51 -11.14 5.26
CA MET A 160 -0.28 -10.19 4.47
C MET A 160 -0.87 -10.82 3.21
N LEU A 161 -0.18 -11.77 2.57
CA LEU A 161 -0.75 -12.55 1.47
C LEU A 161 -1.94 -13.39 1.92
N GLU A 162 -1.83 -14.08 3.05
CA GLU A 162 -2.95 -14.88 3.57
C GLU A 162 -4.14 -14.00 3.97
N LEU A 163 -3.89 -12.87 4.66
CA LEU A 163 -4.95 -11.92 4.98
C LEU A 163 -5.60 -11.33 3.71
N SER A 164 -4.79 -11.02 2.69
CA SER A 164 -5.25 -10.54 1.40
C SER A 164 -6.18 -11.55 0.71
N ARG A 165 -5.85 -12.84 0.74
CA ARG A 165 -6.71 -13.91 0.21
C ARG A 165 -8.08 -13.96 0.90
N GLN A 166 -8.11 -13.89 2.22
CA GLN A 166 -9.36 -13.84 2.98
C GLN A 166 -10.18 -12.58 2.67
N LEU A 167 -9.52 -11.43 2.49
CA LEU A 167 -10.20 -10.19 2.12
C LEU A 167 -10.77 -10.25 0.70
N LEU A 168 -10.06 -10.85 -0.26
CA LEU A 168 -10.57 -11.09 -1.61
C LEU A 168 -11.82 -11.98 -1.59
N HIS A 169 -11.82 -13.03 -0.76
CA HIS A 169 -12.98 -13.89 -0.54
C HIS A 169 -14.18 -13.10 0.01
N ALA A 170 -13.93 -12.24 1.00
CA ALA A 170 -14.97 -11.38 1.57
C ALA A 170 -15.50 -10.35 0.56
N PHE A 171 -14.62 -9.76 -0.25
CA PHE A 171 -14.99 -8.85 -1.31
C PHE A 171 -15.83 -9.52 -2.39
N ALA A 172 -15.47 -10.73 -2.82
CA ALA A 172 -16.24 -11.49 -3.80
C ALA A 172 -17.67 -11.77 -3.30
N LEU A 173 -17.79 -12.28 -2.06
CA LEU A 173 -19.09 -12.50 -1.42
C LEU A 173 -19.89 -11.21 -1.25
N GLY A 174 -19.22 -10.10 -0.94
CA GLY A 174 -19.82 -8.78 -0.73
C GLY A 174 -20.46 -8.20 -1.99
N ILE A 175 -19.94 -8.53 -3.17
CA ILE A 175 -20.53 -8.15 -4.47
C ILE A 175 -21.37 -9.24 -5.11
N GLY A 176 -21.64 -10.34 -4.40
CA GLY A 176 -22.53 -11.42 -4.85
C GLY A 176 -21.88 -12.39 -5.84
N LEU A 177 -20.56 -12.52 -5.82
CA LEU A 177 -19.80 -13.48 -6.63
C LEU A 177 -19.41 -14.72 -5.81
N PRO A 178 -19.00 -15.82 -6.46
CA PRO A 178 -18.40 -16.96 -5.77
C PRO A 178 -17.21 -16.54 -4.90
N GLU A 179 -17.05 -17.15 -3.73
CA GLU A 179 -16.03 -16.78 -2.75
C GLU A 179 -14.61 -16.79 -3.35
N ASP A 180 -14.30 -17.79 -4.17
CA ASP A 180 -13.00 -18.02 -4.81
C ASP A 180 -12.80 -17.25 -6.12
N ARG A 181 -13.69 -16.30 -6.46
CA ARG A 181 -13.73 -15.64 -7.78
C ARG A 181 -12.40 -15.03 -8.23
N PHE A 182 -11.59 -14.60 -7.28
CA PHE A 182 -10.32 -13.91 -7.52
C PHE A 182 -9.09 -14.82 -7.41
N ASP A 183 -9.22 -16.05 -6.91
CA ASP A 183 -8.06 -16.88 -6.52
C ASP A 183 -7.12 -17.16 -7.69
N ALA A 184 -7.67 -17.35 -8.89
CA ALA A 184 -6.91 -17.62 -10.11
C ALA A 184 -6.01 -16.46 -10.58
N TYR A 185 -6.09 -15.28 -9.96
CA TYR A 185 -5.26 -14.12 -10.28
C TYR A 185 -4.03 -13.98 -9.37
N PHE A 186 -3.84 -14.88 -8.39
CA PHE A 186 -2.82 -14.74 -7.33
C PHE A 186 -2.05 -16.04 -7.06
N ASP A 187 -1.61 -16.76 -8.09
CA ASP A 187 -0.72 -17.92 -7.95
C ASP A 187 0.72 -17.49 -7.61
N LYS A 188 1.24 -16.50 -8.34
CA LYS A 188 2.56 -15.91 -8.14
C LYS A 188 2.48 -14.37 -8.22
N PRO A 189 1.88 -13.75 -7.20
CA PRO A 189 1.45 -12.36 -7.29
C PRO A 189 2.60 -11.37 -7.15
N LEU A 190 2.49 -10.23 -7.85
CA LEU A 190 3.51 -9.17 -7.85
C LEU A 190 3.38 -8.21 -6.64
N CYS A 191 3.08 -8.75 -5.46
CA CYS A 191 2.80 -7.93 -4.27
C CYS A 191 4.05 -7.23 -3.75
N GLN A 192 3.87 -6.04 -3.18
CA GLN A 192 4.94 -5.24 -2.60
C GLN A 192 4.65 -4.93 -1.14
N LEU A 193 5.58 -5.27 -0.25
CA LEU A 193 5.65 -4.75 1.10
C LEU A 193 6.53 -3.49 1.09
N SER A 194 6.10 -2.44 1.78
CA SER A 194 6.93 -1.27 1.93
C SER A 194 6.95 -0.75 3.36
N MET A 195 8.14 -0.48 3.86
CA MET A 195 8.33 0.26 5.12
C MET A 195 8.52 1.73 4.79
N MET A 196 7.71 2.60 5.37
CA MET A 196 7.71 4.04 5.14
C MET A 196 8.17 4.74 6.41
N TYR A 197 9.16 5.61 6.27
CA TYR A 197 9.70 6.43 7.35
C TYR A 197 9.57 7.90 7.02
N TYR A 198 8.86 8.62 7.88
CA TYR A 198 8.68 10.05 7.79
C TYR A 198 9.48 10.67 8.93
N PRO A 199 10.63 11.32 8.66
CA PRO A 199 11.45 11.89 9.71
C PRO A 199 10.71 13.03 10.43
N SER A 200 11.14 13.34 11.65
CA SER A 200 10.70 14.55 12.33
C SER A 200 11.05 15.78 11.51
N LEU A 201 10.07 16.64 11.27
CA LEU A 201 10.29 17.88 10.53
C LEU A 201 11.00 18.93 11.41
N PRO A 202 11.99 19.67 10.87
CA PRO A 202 12.60 20.83 11.52
C PRO A 202 11.55 21.85 12.00
N GLY A 203 11.84 22.63 13.04
CA GLY A 203 10.88 23.56 13.65
C GLY A 203 10.34 24.64 12.71
N ASP A 204 11.12 25.01 11.70
CA ASP A 204 10.81 25.98 10.63
C ASP A 204 10.16 25.34 9.39
N ALA A 205 10.00 24.02 9.34
CA ALA A 205 9.33 23.35 8.23
C ALA A 205 7.86 23.79 8.14
N ASP A 206 7.41 23.97 6.90
CA ASP A 206 6.05 24.35 6.56
C ASP A 206 5.03 23.37 7.21
N PRO A 207 4.01 23.86 7.93
CA PRO A 207 2.98 22.99 8.53
C PRO A 207 2.15 22.21 7.48
N GLU A 208 2.24 22.59 6.20
CA GLU A 208 1.55 21.97 5.08
C GLU A 208 2.46 21.06 4.21
N VAL A 209 3.61 20.58 4.72
CA VAL A 209 4.41 19.56 4.02
C VAL A 209 3.54 18.37 3.61
N THR A 210 3.49 18.09 2.31
CA THR A 210 2.76 16.97 1.73
C THR A 210 3.74 15.82 1.55
N ASN A 211 3.98 15.02 2.60
CA ASN A 211 4.94 13.92 2.53
C ASN A 211 4.61 12.98 1.36
N THR A 212 3.34 12.64 1.20
CA THR A 212 2.83 11.88 0.04
C THR A 212 1.67 12.65 -0.57
N VAL A 213 1.80 13.04 -1.84
CA VAL A 213 0.76 13.75 -2.61
C VAL A 213 -0.50 12.90 -2.78
N SER A 214 -1.63 13.55 -3.10
CA SER A 214 -2.88 12.85 -3.38
C SER A 214 -2.73 11.84 -4.52
N HIS A 215 -3.10 10.59 -4.26
CA HIS A 215 -3.08 9.50 -5.24
C HIS A 215 -4.13 8.43 -4.93
N THR A 216 -4.33 7.51 -5.86
CA THR A 216 -5.02 6.24 -5.66
C THR A 216 -4.01 5.10 -5.74
N ASP A 217 -4.34 3.95 -5.15
CA ASP A 217 -3.51 2.75 -5.28
C ASP A 217 -3.93 1.95 -6.52
N GLU A 218 -2.96 1.37 -7.23
CA GLU A 218 -3.22 0.66 -8.49
C GLU A 218 -3.70 -0.77 -8.30
N GLY A 219 -3.16 -1.48 -7.32
CA GLY A 219 -3.55 -2.85 -7.00
C GLY A 219 -5.01 -2.95 -6.56
N PRO A 220 -5.58 -4.15 -6.44
CA PRO A 220 -6.94 -4.34 -5.95
C PRO A 220 -7.13 -3.92 -4.48
N LEU A 221 -6.08 -4.00 -3.66
CA LEU A 221 -6.17 -3.83 -2.22
C LEU A 221 -4.82 -3.36 -1.64
N THR A 222 -4.89 -2.47 -0.67
CA THR A 222 -3.76 -2.13 0.22
C THR A 222 -4.11 -2.43 1.67
N ILE A 223 -3.19 -3.10 2.37
CA ILE A 223 -3.25 -3.36 3.81
C ILE A 223 -2.20 -2.48 4.48
N LEU A 224 -2.63 -1.46 5.20
CA LEU A 224 -1.74 -0.48 5.83
C LEU A 224 -1.64 -0.69 7.34
N ALA A 225 -0.46 -1.09 7.81
CA ALA A 225 -0.11 -0.96 9.22
C ALA A 225 0.28 0.50 9.50
N GLN A 226 -0.39 1.16 10.44
CA GLN A 226 0.03 2.47 10.95
C GLN A 226 0.72 2.32 12.32
N GLY A 227 1.79 3.07 12.53
CA GLY A 227 2.32 3.33 13.87
C GLY A 227 1.39 4.27 14.65
N GLU A 228 1.86 4.81 15.78
CA GLU A 228 1.01 5.64 16.67
C GLU A 228 0.75 7.05 16.13
N VAL A 229 1.59 7.52 15.20
CA VAL A 229 1.55 8.89 14.69
C VAL A 229 0.62 9.00 13.48
N SER A 230 -0.40 9.86 13.61
CA SER A 230 -1.34 10.20 12.54
C SER A 230 -0.68 10.88 11.34
N GLY A 231 -1.35 10.79 10.19
CA GLY A 231 -0.94 11.54 9.00
C GLY A 231 -1.69 11.16 7.72
N LEU A 232 -2.32 9.99 7.69
CA LEU A 232 -3.16 9.58 6.57
C LEU A 232 -4.41 10.46 6.49
N GLU A 233 -4.71 10.96 5.30
CA GLU A 233 -5.93 11.68 4.98
C GLU A 233 -6.58 11.03 3.75
N VAL A 234 -7.92 10.87 3.78
CA VAL A 234 -8.73 10.24 2.72
C VAL A 234 -9.68 11.27 2.14
N LYS A 235 -9.89 11.26 0.83
CA LYS A 235 -10.84 12.16 0.16
C LYS A 235 -12.21 11.48 0.04
N ARG A 236 -13.25 12.14 0.56
CA ARG A 236 -14.64 11.72 0.36
C ARG A 236 -15.09 11.99 -1.08
N ARG A 237 -16.21 11.36 -1.45
CA ARG A 237 -16.94 11.63 -2.71
C ARG A 237 -17.37 13.09 -2.87
N ASP A 238 -17.68 13.78 -1.77
CA ASP A 238 -18.06 15.21 -1.80
C ASP A 238 -16.85 16.16 -1.96
N GLY A 239 -15.64 15.60 -2.11
CA GLY A 239 -14.38 16.35 -2.24
C GLY A 239 -13.71 16.70 -0.92
N THR A 240 -14.35 16.45 0.22
CA THR A 240 -13.80 16.77 1.55
C THR A 240 -12.71 15.78 1.95
N TRP A 241 -11.58 16.30 2.41
CA TRP A 241 -10.53 15.50 3.04
C TRP A 241 -10.85 15.20 4.51
N ILE A 242 -10.61 13.97 4.93
CA ILE A 242 -10.79 13.51 6.31
C ILE A 242 -9.54 12.84 6.85
N ALA A 243 -9.26 12.99 8.14
CA ALA A 243 -8.16 12.28 8.79
C ALA A 243 -8.51 10.79 9.01
N ALA A 244 -7.51 9.92 8.88
CA ALA A 244 -7.60 8.51 9.22
C ALA A 244 -6.59 8.18 10.34
N PRO A 245 -6.90 8.52 11.61
CA PRO A 245 -6.00 8.32 12.73
C PRO A 245 -5.75 6.82 13.00
N PRO A 246 -4.54 6.42 13.43
CA PRO A 246 -4.25 5.03 13.77
C PRO A 246 -5.18 4.51 14.87
N ILE A 247 -5.68 3.29 14.70
CA ILE A 247 -6.37 2.52 15.75
C ILE A 247 -5.42 1.42 16.20
N PRO A 248 -5.10 1.31 17.51
CA PRO A 248 -4.21 0.27 18.01
C PRO A 248 -4.67 -1.14 17.59
N GLY A 249 -3.73 -1.91 17.02
CA GLY A 249 -4.00 -3.28 16.57
C GLY A 249 -4.88 -3.39 15.31
N ALA A 250 -5.29 -2.29 14.68
CA ALA A 250 -6.05 -2.34 13.44
C ALA A 250 -5.13 -2.18 12.21
N TYR A 251 -5.59 -2.74 11.09
CA TYR A 251 -5.13 -2.36 9.76
C TYR A 251 -6.05 -1.31 9.17
N THR A 252 -5.50 -0.29 8.52
CA THR A 252 -6.28 0.54 7.60
C THR A 252 -6.27 -0.15 6.24
N ILE A 253 -7.43 -0.38 5.67
CA ILE A 253 -7.60 -1.08 4.40
C ILE A 253 -8.19 -0.12 3.39
N ASN A 254 -7.67 -0.13 2.16
CA ASN A 254 -8.31 0.54 1.04
C ASN A 254 -8.35 -0.32 -0.21
N VAL A 255 -9.44 -0.15 -0.96
CA VAL A 255 -9.58 -0.71 -2.29
C VAL A 255 -8.83 0.18 -3.27
N GLY A 256 -8.15 -0.43 -4.24
CA GLY A 256 -7.47 0.27 -5.31
C GLY A 256 -8.11 0.03 -6.68
N ASP A 257 -7.43 0.53 -7.71
CA ASP A 257 -8.02 0.71 -9.03
C ASP A 257 -8.39 -0.61 -9.69
N MET A 258 -7.56 -1.66 -9.57
CA MET A 258 -7.84 -2.96 -10.20
C MET A 258 -9.13 -3.60 -9.67
N MET A 259 -9.46 -3.42 -8.40
CA MET A 259 -10.72 -3.92 -7.82
C MET A 259 -11.92 -3.05 -8.24
N MET A 260 -11.72 -1.72 -8.34
CA MET A 260 -12.71 -0.83 -8.95
C MET A 260 -12.98 -1.24 -10.40
N TRP A 261 -11.95 -1.59 -11.17
CA TRP A 261 -12.11 -2.04 -12.56
C TRP A 261 -12.82 -3.39 -12.63
N TRP A 262 -12.41 -4.40 -11.84
CA TRP A 262 -13.10 -5.68 -11.77
C TRP A 262 -14.58 -5.52 -11.46
N SER A 263 -14.90 -4.71 -10.45
CA SER A 263 -16.28 -4.43 -10.02
C SER A 263 -17.02 -3.42 -10.91
N ASN A 264 -16.45 -3.05 -12.06
CA ASN A 264 -16.97 -2.07 -13.02
C ASN A 264 -17.37 -0.72 -12.40
N GLY A 265 -16.73 -0.34 -11.30
CA GLY A 265 -16.93 0.95 -10.60
C GLY A 265 -17.77 0.85 -9.33
N ARG A 266 -18.25 -0.35 -8.97
CA ARG A 266 -19.05 -0.56 -7.75
C ARG A 266 -18.23 -0.30 -6.49
N TYR A 267 -17.05 -0.92 -6.37
CA TYR A 267 -16.11 -0.58 -5.31
C TYR A 267 -15.23 0.59 -5.72
N LEU A 268 -14.95 1.49 -4.76
CA LEU A 268 -14.25 2.73 -5.03
C LEU A 268 -12.76 2.66 -4.72
N SER A 269 -11.97 3.07 -5.69
CA SER A 269 -10.59 3.49 -5.48
C SER A 269 -10.57 4.98 -5.16
N ASN A 270 -10.31 5.34 -3.89
CA ASN A 270 -10.40 6.72 -3.42
C ASN A 270 -9.04 7.38 -3.25
N TYR A 271 -9.02 8.69 -3.49
CA TYR A 271 -7.83 9.51 -3.30
C TYR A 271 -7.46 9.58 -1.82
N HIS A 272 -6.17 9.43 -1.54
CA HIS A 272 -5.62 9.57 -0.20
C HIS A 272 -4.23 10.23 -0.29
N ARG A 273 -3.78 10.79 0.84
CA ARG A 273 -2.49 11.47 0.95
C ARG A 273 -1.93 11.33 2.37
N VAL A 274 -0.64 11.66 2.55
CA VAL A 274 -0.02 11.66 3.87
C VAL A 274 0.57 13.03 4.19
N ARG A 275 0.17 13.55 5.35
CA ARG A 275 0.68 14.77 5.97
C ARG A 275 1.10 14.48 7.40
N ASN A 276 2.40 14.26 7.61
CA ASN A 276 2.97 14.19 8.95
C ASN A 276 3.08 15.62 9.52
N LYS A 277 2.02 16.07 10.18
CA LYS A 277 2.00 17.35 10.92
C LYS A 277 2.64 17.23 12.31
N SER A 278 2.96 16.02 12.74
CA SER A 278 3.64 15.81 14.02
C SER A 278 5.10 16.25 13.90
N ARG A 279 5.64 16.83 14.97
CA ARG A 279 7.08 17.13 15.08
C ARG A 279 7.85 15.91 15.61
N THR A 280 7.42 14.72 15.20
CA THR A 280 7.96 13.42 15.59
C THR A 280 8.02 12.53 14.37
N GLU A 281 8.88 11.52 14.42
CA GLU A 281 8.94 10.53 13.35
C GLU A 281 7.62 9.73 13.25
N ARG A 282 7.26 9.35 12.03
CA ARG A 282 6.13 8.47 11.76
C ARG A 282 6.60 7.27 10.96
N PHE A 283 6.07 6.10 11.33
CA PHE A 283 6.26 4.85 10.59
C PHE A 283 4.93 4.31 10.09
N SER A 284 4.95 3.72 8.90
CA SER A 284 3.83 2.92 8.41
C SER A 284 4.34 1.83 7.47
N VAL A 285 3.61 0.71 7.40
CA VAL A 285 4.00 -0.45 6.60
C VAL A 285 2.84 -0.87 5.70
N PRO A 286 2.66 -0.24 4.51
CA PRO A 286 1.72 -0.72 3.51
C PRO A 286 2.18 -2.02 2.85
N PHE A 287 1.22 -2.93 2.66
CA PHE A 287 1.32 -4.06 1.78
C PHE A 287 0.35 -3.87 0.61
N PHE A 288 0.90 -3.77 -0.59
CA PHE A 288 0.17 -3.60 -1.84
C PHE A 288 -0.04 -4.98 -2.46
N LEU A 289 -1.28 -5.45 -2.45
CA LEU A 289 -1.67 -6.66 -3.16
C LEU A 289 -1.70 -6.34 -4.65
N ASN A 290 -0.97 -7.10 -5.47
CA ASN A 290 -1.05 -7.01 -6.93
C ASN A 290 -1.22 -8.42 -7.51
N PRO A 291 -2.02 -8.59 -8.57
CA PRO A 291 -2.17 -9.88 -9.23
C PRO A 291 -0.89 -10.37 -9.89
N ASP A 292 -0.97 -11.58 -10.44
CA ASP A 292 0.10 -12.23 -11.19
C ASP A 292 0.55 -11.42 -12.40
N HIS A 293 1.80 -11.65 -12.81
CA HIS A 293 2.45 -10.91 -13.89
C HIS A 293 1.64 -10.87 -15.20
N ASP A 294 1.13 -12.03 -15.63
CA ASP A 294 0.40 -12.18 -16.90
C ASP A 294 -1.11 -11.99 -16.77
N ALA A 295 -1.58 -11.59 -15.58
CA ALA A 295 -2.99 -11.33 -15.37
C ALA A 295 -3.48 -10.15 -16.23
N THR A 296 -4.70 -10.31 -16.76
CA THR A 296 -5.43 -9.20 -17.39
C THR A 296 -6.61 -8.81 -16.51
N ILE A 297 -6.62 -7.55 -16.08
CA ILE A 297 -7.67 -6.96 -15.26
C ILE A 297 -8.65 -6.24 -16.16
N ALA A 298 -9.92 -6.61 -16.08
CA ALA A 298 -10.99 -6.01 -16.85
C ALA A 298 -12.30 -6.08 -16.06
N PRO A 299 -13.28 -5.21 -16.33
CA PRO A 299 -14.63 -5.37 -15.80
C PRO A 299 -15.14 -6.80 -15.92
N LEU A 300 -15.57 -7.37 -14.80
CA LEU A 300 -16.02 -8.76 -14.77
C LEU A 300 -17.31 -8.90 -15.61
N PRO A 301 -17.47 -9.98 -16.40
CA PRO A 301 -18.62 -10.16 -17.29
C PRO A 301 -19.99 -10.06 -16.59
N GLU A 302 -20.05 -10.40 -15.32
CA GLU A 302 -21.21 -10.27 -14.44
C GLU A 302 -21.69 -8.81 -14.41
N PHE A 303 -20.81 -7.88 -14.06
CA PHE A 303 -21.11 -6.45 -13.95
C PHE A 303 -21.23 -5.75 -15.31
N VAL A 304 -20.44 -6.17 -16.31
CA VAL A 304 -20.58 -5.63 -17.68
C VAL A 304 -21.98 -5.86 -18.23
N ARG A 305 -22.57 -7.04 -17.96
CA ARG A 305 -23.93 -7.37 -18.37
C ARG A 305 -24.97 -6.56 -17.59
N GLU A 306 -24.77 -6.42 -16.28
CA GLU A 306 -25.65 -5.66 -15.39
C GLU A 306 -25.70 -4.17 -15.78
N ASP A 307 -24.54 -3.57 -16.03
CA ASP A 307 -24.40 -2.15 -16.34
C ASP A 307 -24.63 -1.81 -17.82
N GLY A 308 -24.78 -2.81 -18.68
CA GLY A 308 -24.97 -2.64 -20.12
C GLY A 308 -23.71 -2.22 -20.88
N GLY A 309 -22.53 -2.34 -20.27
CA GLY A 309 -21.24 -2.03 -20.89
C GLY A 309 -20.08 -2.00 -19.91
N ALA A 310 -18.86 -2.09 -20.44
CA ALA A 310 -17.63 -1.94 -19.65
C ALA A 310 -17.31 -0.45 -19.47
N HIS A 311 -17.12 -0.01 -18.23
CA HIS A 311 -16.72 1.37 -17.91
C HIS A 311 -15.20 1.58 -17.99
N TYR A 312 -14.43 0.49 -17.93
CA TYR A 312 -12.97 0.53 -17.90
C TYR A 312 -12.37 -0.37 -18.98
N PRO A 313 -11.25 0.03 -19.62
CA PRO A 313 -10.54 -0.83 -20.56
C PRO A 313 -9.77 -1.95 -19.84
N PRO A 314 -9.52 -3.09 -20.50
CA PRO A 314 -8.66 -4.13 -19.95
C PRO A 314 -7.21 -3.66 -19.80
N VAL A 315 -6.52 -4.18 -18.78
CA VAL A 315 -5.16 -3.82 -18.42
C VAL A 315 -4.34 -5.08 -18.13
N HIS A 316 -3.22 -5.26 -18.84
CA HIS A 316 -2.24 -6.29 -18.54
C HIS A 316 -1.32 -5.86 -17.38
N VAL A 317 -1.22 -6.67 -16.33
CA VAL A 317 -0.60 -6.29 -15.05
C VAL A 317 0.87 -5.92 -15.21
N ALA A 318 1.69 -6.77 -15.82
CA ALA A 318 3.11 -6.47 -16.02
C ALA A 318 3.33 -5.17 -16.79
N THR A 319 2.54 -4.94 -17.85
CA THR A 319 2.64 -3.71 -18.67
C THR A 319 2.22 -2.49 -17.85
N HIS A 320 1.22 -2.64 -17.00
CA HIS A 320 0.72 -1.56 -16.15
C HIS A 320 1.75 -1.13 -15.12
N LEU A 321 2.24 -2.11 -14.35
CA LEU A 321 3.19 -1.87 -13.26
C LEU A 321 4.58 -1.50 -13.76
N SER A 322 4.99 -1.93 -14.97
CA SER A 322 6.29 -1.58 -15.57
C SER A 322 6.58 -0.07 -15.62
N ARG A 323 5.53 0.76 -15.67
CA ARG A 323 5.64 2.23 -15.66
C ARG A 323 6.30 2.79 -14.40
N PHE A 324 6.13 2.12 -13.26
CA PHE A 324 6.74 2.52 -12.00
C PHE A 324 8.25 2.29 -11.99
N TYR A 325 8.73 1.31 -12.76
CA TYR A 325 10.14 0.99 -12.87
C TYR A 325 10.83 1.93 -13.87
N ALA A 326 10.15 2.27 -14.97
CA ALA A 326 10.66 3.20 -15.98
C ALA A 326 10.87 4.65 -15.46
N THR A 327 10.17 5.02 -14.39
CA THR A 327 10.25 6.36 -13.78
C THR A 327 11.26 6.45 -12.64
N PHE A 328 11.86 5.32 -12.22
CA PHE A 328 12.85 5.32 -11.15
C PHE A 328 14.21 5.80 -11.64
N LYS A 329 14.45 7.10 -11.50
CA LYS A 329 15.77 7.70 -11.66
C LYS A 329 16.43 7.79 -10.29
N TYR A 330 17.43 6.95 -10.04
CA TYR A 330 18.30 7.12 -8.89
C TYR A 330 19.30 8.23 -9.22
N GLU A 331 19.15 9.40 -8.59
CA GLU A 331 20.22 10.40 -8.55
C GLU A 331 21.03 10.15 -7.27
N PRO A 332 22.28 9.66 -7.36
CA PRO A 332 23.16 9.64 -6.20
C PRO A 332 23.39 11.09 -5.77
N SER A 333 22.76 11.52 -4.70
CA SER A 333 23.07 12.82 -4.11
C SER A 333 24.49 12.80 -3.54
N GLY A 334 25.38 13.54 -4.21
CA GLY A 334 26.70 13.92 -3.73
C GLY A 334 27.83 12.99 -4.17
N THR A 335 28.37 13.20 -5.36
CA THR A 335 29.81 13.00 -5.56
C THR A 335 30.52 14.10 -4.78
N ASP A 336 31.26 13.73 -3.74
CA ASP A 336 32.49 14.43 -3.42
C ASP A 336 33.28 14.52 -4.73
N ALA A 337 33.39 15.74 -5.28
CA ALA A 337 34.32 16.00 -6.35
C ALA A 337 35.73 15.75 -5.78
N PRO A 338 36.54 14.84 -6.34
CA PRO A 338 37.95 14.80 -5.98
C PRO A 338 38.59 16.11 -6.45
N ALA A 339 39.38 16.70 -5.56
CA ALA A 339 40.10 17.97 -5.74
C ALA A 339 41.00 18.01 -6.97
#